data_AF-A0A258BR72-F1
#
_entry.id   AF-A0A258BR72-F1
#
_cell.length_a   1.000
_cell.length_b   1.000
_cell.length_c   1.000
_cell.angle_alpha   90.00
_cell.angle_beta   90.00
_cell.angle_gamma   90.00
#
_symmetry.space_group_name_H-M   'P 1'
#
loop_
_entity.id
_entity.type
_entity.pdbx_description
1 polymer ?
#
loop_
_entity_poly.entity_id
_entity_poly.type
_entity_poly.pdbx_seq_one_letter_code
_entity_poly.pdbx_strand_id
1 'polypeptide(L)'
;MAFKTGTSYGFRDAWAAAVSGDHALVVWMGRADGAPRTGVTGRDSALPVLFEMADRVSHHLRDDGESRARLTTEPLRKGKGAQRNLSENRPPEILFPPEGAELWAGPVNGKPGRPFVLAGRGQGALSWYIDGAPTARDDAGSPIWQPRQPGFYQVTAVDPDGRSTRVRVRVLTENPA
;
A
#
# COMPACT_ATOMS: atom_id res chain seq x y z
N MET A 1 -22.19 6.80 -9.12
CA MET A 1 -20.75 6.81 -8.78
C MET A 1 -20.13 5.45 -9.06
N ALA A 2 -18.84 5.40 -9.40
CA ALA A 2 -18.05 4.17 -9.43
C ALA A 2 -16.98 4.26 -8.35
N PHE A 3 -16.74 3.18 -7.59
CA PHE A 3 -15.81 3.22 -6.47
C PHE A 3 -15.03 1.92 -6.30
N LYS A 4 -13.91 2.01 -5.58
CA LYS A 4 -13.08 0.89 -5.17
C LYS A 4 -12.58 1.12 -3.75
N THR A 5 -12.49 0.03 -2.99
CA THR A 5 -11.84 0.02 -1.68
C THR A 5 -10.50 -0.70 -1.74
N GLY A 6 -9.59 -0.31 -0.85
CA GLY A 6 -8.30 -0.94 -0.62
C GLY A 6 -8.03 -1.09 0.87
N THR A 7 -7.29 -2.12 1.25
CA THR A 7 -6.79 -2.30 2.63
C THR A 7 -5.37 -2.83 2.53
N SER A 8 -4.42 -2.16 3.18
CA SER A 8 -3.02 -2.60 3.13
C SER A 8 -2.80 -3.85 3.98
N TYR A 9 -1.75 -4.59 3.66
CA TYR A 9 -1.32 -5.74 4.46
C TYR A 9 -0.98 -5.29 5.89
N GLY A 10 -1.48 -6.03 6.89
CA GLY A 10 -1.33 -5.65 8.31
C GLY A 10 -2.22 -4.47 8.74
N PHE A 11 -3.28 -4.16 7.99
CA PHE A 11 -4.31 -3.18 8.36
C PHE A 11 -3.80 -1.78 8.71
N ARG A 12 -2.73 -1.30 8.06
CA ARG A 12 -2.19 0.05 8.32
C ARG A 12 -3.04 1.14 7.65
N ASP A 13 -3.57 0.83 6.47
CA ASP A 13 -4.29 1.75 5.61
C ASP A 13 -5.62 1.16 5.18
N ALA A 14 -6.67 1.95 5.32
CA ALA A 14 -7.98 1.74 4.75
C ALA A 14 -8.24 2.85 3.73
N TRP A 15 -8.43 2.48 2.47
CA TRP A 15 -8.69 3.42 1.38
C TRP A 15 -10.07 3.18 0.77
N ALA A 16 -10.72 4.26 0.36
CA ALA A 16 -11.83 4.25 -0.58
C ALA A 16 -11.59 5.36 -1.62
N ALA A 17 -11.76 5.04 -2.89
CA ALA A 17 -11.67 6.00 -3.99
C ALA A 17 -12.88 5.87 -4.91
N ALA A 18 -13.40 6.99 -5.40
CA ALA A 18 -14.57 7.02 -6.25
C ALA A 18 -14.54 8.16 -7.27
N VAL A 19 -15.30 7.99 -8.34
CA VAL A 19 -15.68 9.05 -9.27
C VAL A 19 -17.21 9.22 -9.21
N SER A 20 -17.65 10.46 -8.99
CA SER A 20 -19.07 10.84 -8.95
C SER A 20 -19.28 12.15 -9.71
N GLY A 21 -19.97 12.09 -10.85
CA GLY A 21 -20.02 13.22 -11.79
C GLY A 21 -18.60 13.61 -12.21
N ASP A 22 -18.27 14.89 -12.07
CA ASP A 22 -16.95 15.45 -12.41
C ASP A 22 -15.96 15.46 -11.25
N HIS A 23 -16.30 14.80 -10.14
CA HIS A 23 -15.49 14.78 -8.94
C HIS A 23 -14.80 13.42 -8.76
N ALA A 24 -13.49 13.46 -8.53
CA ALA A 24 -12.74 12.35 -7.98
C ALA A 24 -12.61 12.53 -6.46
N LEU A 25 -13.03 11.53 -5.70
CA LEU A 25 -13.01 11.53 -4.24
C LEU A 25 -12.10 10.41 -3.76
N VAL A 26 -11.23 10.71 -2.80
CA VAL A 26 -10.34 9.72 -2.19
C VAL A 26 -10.34 9.94 -0.69
N VAL A 27 -10.66 8.88 0.05
CA VAL A 27 -10.61 8.84 1.51
C VAL A 27 -9.54 7.83 1.91
N TRP A 28 -8.64 8.30 2.77
CA TRP A 28 -7.69 7.46 3.49
C TRP A 28 -8.00 7.52 4.97
N MET A 29 -7.95 6.37 5.63
CA MET A 29 -7.93 6.26 7.08
C MET A 29 -6.79 5.34 7.50
N GLY A 30 -5.98 5.82 8.44
CA GLY A 30 -4.84 5.10 9.00
C GLY A 30 -4.28 5.84 10.20
N ARG A 31 -3.17 5.36 10.74
CA ARG A 31 -2.40 6.11 11.74
C ARG A 31 -1.28 6.87 11.05
N ALA A 32 -0.99 8.08 11.51
CA ALA A 32 0.09 8.90 10.96
C ALA A 32 1.47 8.28 11.15
N ASP A 33 1.65 7.43 12.17
CA ASP A 33 2.88 6.66 12.43
C ASP A 33 2.94 5.33 11.65
N GLY A 34 1.92 5.02 10.86
CA GLY A 34 1.84 3.78 10.11
C GLY A 34 1.65 2.52 10.98
N ALA A 35 1.30 2.62 12.26
CA ALA A 35 1.05 1.39 13.03
C ALA A 35 -0.25 0.68 12.59
N PRO A 36 -0.35 -0.66 12.73
CA PRO A 36 -1.54 -1.43 12.38
C PRO A 36 -2.83 -0.96 13.08
N ARG A 37 -3.97 -1.03 12.36
CA ARG A 37 -5.33 -0.88 12.90
C ARG A 37 -6.16 -2.12 12.54
N THR A 38 -5.87 -3.22 13.19
CA THR A 38 -6.53 -4.52 13.00
C THR A 38 -8.06 -4.41 13.01
N GLY A 39 -8.70 -5.06 12.03
CA GLY A 39 -10.15 -5.01 11.84
C GLY A 39 -10.67 -3.76 11.13
N VAL A 40 -9.85 -2.70 10.95
CA VAL A 40 -10.25 -1.51 10.20
C VAL A 40 -9.96 -1.74 8.71
N THR A 41 -11.02 -1.93 7.92
CA THR A 41 -10.92 -2.14 6.47
C THR A 41 -11.41 -0.94 5.68
N GLY A 42 -10.99 -0.83 4.43
CA GLY A 42 -11.51 0.19 3.50
C GLY A 42 -13.03 0.12 3.33
N ARG A 43 -13.63 -1.07 3.41
CA ARG A 43 -15.08 -1.28 3.29
C ARG A 43 -15.84 -0.73 4.49
N ASP A 44 -15.34 -1.01 5.69
CA ASP A 44 -16.11 -0.75 6.92
C ASP A 44 -15.79 0.64 7.52
N SER A 45 -14.81 1.35 6.96
CA SER A 45 -14.31 2.58 7.55
C SER A 45 -14.19 3.73 6.53
N ALA A 46 -13.30 3.63 5.53
CA ALA A 46 -13.09 4.70 4.56
C ALA A 46 -14.28 4.87 3.59
N LEU A 47 -14.97 3.79 3.24
CA LEU A 47 -16.06 3.81 2.27
C LEU A 47 -17.32 4.54 2.76
N PRO A 48 -17.81 4.35 4.00
CA PRO A 48 -18.92 5.16 4.53
C PRO A 48 -18.65 6.66 4.50
N VAL A 49 -17.43 7.08 4.89
CA VAL A 49 -17.02 8.49 4.83
C VAL A 49 -17.01 9.00 3.39
N LEU A 50 -16.52 8.18 2.44
CA LEU A 50 -16.53 8.53 1.03
C LEU A 50 -17.97 8.75 0.50
N PHE A 51 -18.93 7.93 0.92
CA PHE A 51 -20.33 8.11 0.52
C PHE A 51 -20.93 9.38 1.13
N GLU A 52 -20.67 9.67 2.40
CA GLU A 52 -21.10 10.93 3.03
C GLU A 52 -20.51 12.15 2.30
N MET A 53 -19.23 12.09 1.93
CA MET A 53 -18.60 13.15 1.13
C MET A 53 -19.22 13.26 -0.26
N ALA A 54 -19.49 12.15 -0.93
CA ALA A 54 -20.12 12.15 -2.25
C ALA A 54 -21.51 12.78 -2.22
N ASP A 55 -22.30 12.50 -1.18
CA ASP A 55 -23.61 13.11 -0.98
C ASP A 55 -23.45 14.63 -0.76
N ARG A 56 -22.56 15.06 0.14
CA ARG A 56 -22.32 16.49 0.41
C ARG A 56 -21.81 17.26 -0.81
N VAL A 57 -20.83 16.70 -1.53
CA VAL A 57 -20.30 17.26 -2.78
C VAL A 57 -21.42 17.39 -3.81
N SER A 58 -22.24 16.36 -3.94
CA SER A 58 -23.39 16.36 -4.85
C SER A 58 -24.49 17.34 -4.45
N HIS A 59 -24.57 17.74 -3.18
CA HIS A 59 -25.53 18.73 -2.69
C HIS A 59 -25.00 20.17 -2.72
N HIS A 60 -23.70 20.39 -2.53
CA HIS A 60 -23.11 21.73 -2.39
C HIS A 60 -22.39 22.26 -3.63
N LEU A 61 -21.88 21.39 -4.51
CA LEU A 61 -21.16 21.79 -5.72
C LEU A 61 -22.04 21.71 -6.97
N ARG A 62 -23.36 21.65 -6.77
CA ARG A 62 -24.34 21.40 -7.82
C ARG A 62 -24.70 22.62 -8.67
N ASP A 63 -24.02 23.76 -8.54
CA ASP A 63 -24.44 24.99 -9.24
C ASP A 63 -23.38 25.78 -10.05
N ASP A 64 -22.06 25.54 -9.93
CA ASP A 64 -21.08 26.48 -10.53
C ASP A 64 -20.08 25.89 -11.55
N GLY A 65 -20.16 24.60 -11.87
CA GLY A 65 -19.11 23.93 -12.64
C GLY A 65 -19.59 23.33 -13.95
N GLU A 66 -19.40 24.02 -15.07
CA GLU A 66 -19.37 23.38 -16.41
C GLU A 66 -18.13 22.48 -16.56
N SER A 67 -17.99 21.46 -15.72
CA SER A 67 -17.12 20.34 -16.04
C SER A 67 -18.00 19.31 -16.71
N ARG A 68 -17.95 19.25 -18.04
CA ARG A 68 -18.52 18.11 -18.76
C ARG A 68 -17.50 17.00 -18.66
N ALA A 69 -17.88 15.85 -18.10
CA ALA A 69 -17.19 14.57 -18.15
C ALA A 69 -16.16 14.46 -19.29
N ARG A 70 -14.92 14.93 -19.02
CA ARG A 70 -13.77 14.89 -19.94
C ARG A 70 -12.71 13.89 -19.48
N LEU A 71 -13.05 13.00 -18.55
CA LEU A 71 -12.12 12.04 -17.98
C LEU A 71 -11.73 10.89 -18.94
N THR A 72 -12.38 10.76 -20.11
CA THR A 72 -12.12 9.65 -21.05
C THR A 72 -11.56 10.06 -22.42
N THR A 73 -11.37 11.35 -22.70
CA THR A 73 -10.99 11.82 -24.05
C THR A 73 -9.87 12.85 -24.12
N GLU A 74 -9.31 13.33 -22.99
CA GLU A 74 -8.05 14.07 -23.07
C GLU A 74 -6.88 13.09 -23.32
N PRO A 75 -6.10 13.26 -24.41
CA PRO A 75 -4.85 12.54 -24.54
C PRO A 75 -4.00 12.90 -23.32
N LEU A 76 -3.51 11.87 -22.62
CA LEU A 76 -2.56 12.02 -21.51
C LEU A 76 -1.54 13.09 -21.88
N ARG A 77 -1.65 14.27 -21.27
CA ARG A 77 -0.56 15.24 -21.33
C ARG A 77 0.62 14.52 -20.69
N LYS A 78 1.63 14.18 -21.49
CA LYS A 78 2.91 13.70 -20.95
C LYS A 78 3.37 14.74 -19.94
N GLY A 79 3.22 14.42 -18.66
CA GLY A 79 3.64 15.29 -17.58
C GLY A 79 5.10 15.64 -17.82
N LYS A 80 5.39 16.93 -18.02
CA LYS A 80 6.77 17.41 -18.08
C LYS A 80 7.33 17.32 -16.66
N GLY A 81 8.12 16.28 -16.40
CA GLY A 81 9.22 16.36 -15.45
C GLY A 81 9.02 15.93 -14.00
N ALA A 82 8.08 15.03 -13.67
CA ALA A 82 8.11 14.34 -12.36
C ALA A 82 9.08 13.13 -12.34
N GLN A 83 9.65 12.77 -13.50
CA GLN A 83 10.78 11.84 -13.59
C GLN A 83 12.06 12.66 -13.56
N ARG A 84 12.38 13.22 -12.39
CA ARG A 84 13.74 13.68 -12.15
C ARG A 84 14.61 12.44 -12.17
N ASN A 85 15.58 12.41 -13.09
CA ASN A 85 16.57 11.36 -13.26
C ASN A 85 17.04 10.84 -11.89
N LEU A 86 16.58 9.64 -11.50
CA LEU A 86 17.05 8.94 -10.31
C LEU A 86 18.06 7.87 -10.72
N SER A 87 19.02 8.26 -11.56
CA SER A 87 20.22 7.46 -11.79
C SER A 87 21.32 8.04 -10.90
N GLU A 88 21.09 7.95 -9.59
CA GLU A 88 22.17 8.05 -8.63
C GLU A 88 22.54 6.63 -8.22
N ASN A 89 23.83 6.40 -7.98
CA ASN A 89 24.37 5.14 -7.48
C ASN A 89 23.87 4.83 -6.04
N ARG A 90 22.55 4.71 -5.86
CA ARG A 90 21.91 4.45 -4.57
C ARG A 90 21.54 2.97 -4.44
N PRO A 91 21.68 2.39 -3.25
CA PRO A 91 21.15 1.06 -2.98
C PRO A 91 19.62 1.04 -3.16
N PRO A 92 19.02 -0.15 -3.32
CA PRO A 92 17.57 -0.27 -3.41
C PRO A 92 16.88 0.30 -2.17
N GLU A 93 15.67 0.83 -2.30
CA GLU A 93 14.82 1.29 -1.21
C GLU A 93 13.76 0.22 -0.90
N ILE A 94 13.58 -0.12 0.37
CA ILE A 94 12.51 -1.02 0.82
C ILE A 94 11.29 -0.14 1.17
N LEU A 95 10.22 -0.29 0.39
CA LEU A 95 8.95 0.42 0.62
C LEU A 95 8.06 -0.33 1.61
N PHE A 96 8.10 -1.67 1.57
CA PHE A 96 7.43 -2.50 2.55
C PHE A 96 8.17 -3.82 2.76
N PRO A 97 8.36 -4.22 4.03
CA PRO A 97 8.04 -3.45 5.24
C PRO A 97 9.06 -2.33 5.50
N PRO A 98 8.66 -1.15 6.02
CA PRO A 98 9.62 -0.12 6.41
C PRO A 98 10.40 -0.50 7.67
N GLU A 99 11.45 0.27 7.98
CA GLU A 99 12.22 0.11 9.23
C GLU A 99 11.30 0.19 10.46
N GLY A 100 11.48 -0.72 11.40
CA GLY A 100 10.72 -0.78 12.65
C GLY A 100 9.27 -1.25 12.48
N ALA A 101 8.85 -1.70 11.29
CA ALA A 101 7.46 -2.09 11.06
C ALA A 101 7.03 -3.23 11.98
N GLU A 102 5.85 -3.07 12.60
CA GLU A 102 5.15 -4.15 13.28
C GLU A 102 4.20 -4.83 12.29
N LEU A 103 4.45 -6.11 12.04
CA LEU A 103 3.76 -6.94 11.07
C LEU A 103 2.89 -7.96 11.80
N TRP A 104 1.58 -7.78 11.71
CA TRP A 104 0.65 -8.74 12.30
C TRP A 104 0.39 -9.89 11.33
N ALA A 105 0.80 -11.10 11.70
CA ALA A 105 0.70 -12.34 10.92
C ALA A 105 -0.34 -13.34 11.51
N GLY A 106 -1.14 -12.89 12.46
CA GLY A 106 -2.19 -13.69 13.10
C GLY A 106 -3.35 -14.05 12.17
N PRO A 107 -4.28 -14.89 12.64
CA PRO A 107 -5.44 -15.32 11.86
C PRO A 107 -6.47 -14.20 11.67
N VAL A 108 -6.88 -13.94 10.43
CA VAL A 108 -7.95 -12.99 10.08
C VAL A 108 -9.26 -13.75 9.94
N ASN A 109 -10.26 -13.45 10.78
CA ASN A 109 -11.59 -14.08 10.72
C ASN A 109 -11.51 -15.62 10.72
N GLY A 110 -10.66 -16.18 11.58
CA GLY A 110 -10.46 -17.62 11.70
C GLY A 110 -9.66 -18.28 10.57
N LYS A 111 -9.17 -17.51 9.58
CA LYS A 111 -8.33 -18.01 8.49
C LYS A 111 -6.86 -17.66 8.75
N PRO A 112 -5.89 -18.49 8.33
CA PRO A 112 -4.48 -18.17 8.43
C PRO A 112 -4.16 -16.81 7.81
N GLY A 113 -3.28 -16.04 8.44
CA GLY A 113 -2.75 -14.80 7.89
C GLY A 113 -2.10 -15.07 6.53
N ARG A 114 -2.37 -14.21 5.55
CA ARG A 114 -1.80 -14.32 4.21
C ARG A 114 -0.31 -13.94 4.21
N PRO A 115 0.50 -14.45 3.27
CA PRO A 115 1.88 -14.03 3.10
C PRO A 115 1.98 -12.52 2.83
N PHE A 116 3.02 -11.90 3.37
CA PHE A 116 3.34 -10.51 3.08
C PHE A 116 4.00 -10.39 1.71
N VAL A 117 3.49 -9.50 0.87
CA VAL A 117 4.15 -9.12 -0.37
C VAL A 117 5.19 -8.06 -0.05
N LEU A 118 6.45 -8.31 -0.38
CA LEU A 118 7.54 -7.35 -0.18
C LEU A 118 7.56 -6.35 -1.35
N ALA A 119 7.87 -5.09 -1.06
CA ALA A 119 7.89 -4.04 -2.08
C ALA A 119 9.10 -3.15 -1.91
N GLY A 120 9.74 -2.80 -3.02
CA GLY A 120 10.92 -1.95 -3.04
C GLY A 120 11.13 -1.33 -4.41
N ARG A 121 12.02 -0.34 -4.47
CA ARG A 121 12.46 0.33 -5.69
C ARG A 121 13.96 0.26 -5.79
N GLY A 122 14.49 0.08 -6.98
CA GLY A 122 15.93 0.02 -7.21
C GLY A 122 16.21 -0.26 -8.67
N GLN A 123 17.48 -0.41 -9.00
CA GLN A 123 17.89 -0.77 -10.34
C GLN A 123 17.52 -2.23 -10.61
N GLY A 124 16.81 -2.50 -11.72
CA GLY A 124 16.44 -3.85 -12.12
C GLY A 124 15.52 -4.59 -11.14
N ALA A 125 15.45 -5.92 -11.31
CA ALA A 125 14.63 -6.78 -10.48
C ALA A 125 15.32 -7.06 -9.15
N LEU A 126 14.65 -6.76 -8.04
CA LEU A 126 15.19 -6.97 -6.70
C LEU A 126 15.07 -8.43 -6.26
N SER A 127 16.14 -8.93 -5.64
CA SER A 127 16.21 -10.18 -4.90
C SER A 127 15.95 -9.90 -3.41
N TRP A 128 15.11 -10.72 -2.79
CA TRP A 128 14.62 -10.49 -1.43
C TRP A 128 15.01 -11.63 -0.50
N TYR A 129 15.41 -11.26 0.71
CA TYR A 129 15.85 -12.19 1.74
C TYR A 129 15.26 -11.84 3.10
N ILE A 130 14.95 -12.87 3.89
CA ILE A 130 14.55 -12.78 5.29
C ILE A 130 15.57 -13.55 6.11
N ASP A 131 16.27 -12.86 7.01
CA ASP A 131 17.38 -13.42 7.79
C ASP A 131 18.42 -14.16 6.92
N GLY A 132 18.67 -13.62 5.72
CA GLY A 132 19.60 -14.19 4.74
C GLY A 132 19.03 -15.33 3.88
N ALA A 133 17.84 -15.86 4.17
CA ALA A 133 17.18 -16.86 3.35
C ALA A 133 16.36 -16.22 2.21
N PRO A 134 16.44 -16.70 0.97
CA PRO A 134 15.68 -16.13 -0.15
C PRO A 134 14.18 -16.32 0.02
N THR A 135 13.39 -15.35 -0.43
CA THR A 135 11.92 -15.43 -0.37
C THR A 135 11.33 -16.16 -1.58
N ALA A 136 10.16 -16.75 -1.39
CA ALA A 136 9.36 -17.29 -2.49
C ALA A 136 8.76 -16.16 -3.35
N ARG A 137 8.19 -16.55 -4.49
CA ARG A 137 7.37 -15.69 -5.34
C ARG A 137 5.98 -16.28 -5.50
N ASP A 138 4.96 -15.44 -5.62
CA ASP A 138 3.60 -15.88 -5.98
C ASP A 138 3.47 -16.13 -7.50
N ASP A 139 2.29 -16.56 -7.94
CA ASP A 139 1.99 -16.85 -9.36
C ASP A 139 2.13 -15.61 -10.26
N ALA A 140 2.04 -14.42 -9.69
CA ALA A 140 2.27 -13.16 -10.40
C ALA A 140 3.75 -12.70 -10.36
N GLY A 141 4.64 -13.49 -9.75
CA GLY A 141 6.05 -13.19 -9.61
C GLY A 141 6.40 -12.23 -8.47
N SER A 142 5.44 -11.84 -7.64
CA SER A 142 5.67 -10.92 -6.51
C SER A 142 6.44 -11.64 -5.39
N PRO A 143 7.47 -11.02 -4.79
CA PRO A 143 8.19 -11.62 -3.68
C PRO A 143 7.29 -11.70 -2.45
N ILE A 144 7.11 -12.91 -1.90
CA ILE A 144 6.24 -13.16 -0.76
C ILE A 144 6.98 -13.79 0.40
N TRP A 145 6.57 -13.41 1.61
CA TRP A 145 7.10 -13.94 2.84
C TRP A 145 5.98 -14.28 3.83
N GLN A 146 5.94 -15.55 4.24
CA GLN A 146 5.15 -16.00 5.37
C GLN A 146 6.08 -16.17 6.59
N PRO A 147 5.92 -15.37 7.66
CA PRO A 147 6.70 -15.58 8.88
C PRO A 147 6.38 -16.94 9.50
N ARG A 148 7.41 -17.60 10.03
CA ARG A 148 7.28 -18.91 10.68
C ARG A 148 6.87 -18.80 12.15
N GLN A 149 7.24 -17.69 12.80
CA GLN A 149 6.99 -17.42 14.21
C GLN A 149 6.92 -15.90 14.46
N PRO A 150 6.33 -15.43 15.58
CA PRO A 150 6.50 -14.05 16.02
C PRO A 150 7.96 -13.78 16.41
N GLY A 151 8.37 -12.51 16.35
CA GLY A 151 9.74 -12.12 16.70
C GLY A 151 10.32 -11.05 15.77
N PHE A 152 11.61 -10.79 15.91
CA PHE A 152 12.32 -9.85 15.06
C PHE A 152 12.91 -10.53 13.83
N TYR A 153 12.80 -9.86 12.69
CA TYR A 153 13.29 -10.32 11.41
C TYR A 153 14.07 -9.21 10.72
N GLN A 154 15.08 -9.59 9.94
CA GLN A 154 15.79 -8.68 9.03
C GLN A 154 15.33 -8.94 7.60
N VAL A 155 14.75 -7.92 6.96
CA VAL A 155 14.40 -7.94 5.54
C VAL A 155 15.51 -7.28 4.75
N THR A 156 15.99 -7.94 3.70
CA THR A 156 17.05 -7.43 2.83
C THR A 156 16.57 -7.41 1.38
N ALA A 157 16.76 -6.28 0.69
CA ALA A 157 16.60 -6.17 -0.75
C ALA A 157 17.98 -5.99 -1.38
N VAL A 158 18.26 -6.74 -2.45
CA VAL A 158 19.51 -6.71 -3.20
C VAL A 158 19.19 -6.49 -4.67
N ASP A 159 19.88 -5.54 -5.30
CA ASP A 159 19.75 -5.28 -6.73
C ASP A 159 20.73 -6.14 -7.57
N PRO A 160 20.63 -6.13 -8.92
CA PRO A 160 21.54 -6.88 -9.78
C PRO A 160 23.01 -6.45 -9.72
N ASP A 161 23.28 -5.21 -9.28
CA ASP A 161 24.64 -4.69 -9.11
C ASP A 161 25.24 -5.06 -7.74
N GLY A 162 24.50 -5.82 -6.92
CA GLY A 162 24.91 -6.30 -5.60
C GLY A 162 24.74 -5.28 -4.47
N ARG A 163 24.18 -4.10 -4.75
CA ARG A 163 23.86 -3.11 -3.70
C ARG A 163 22.67 -3.60 -2.91
N SER A 164 22.66 -3.30 -1.62
CA SER A 164 21.61 -3.80 -0.73
C SER A 164 21.17 -2.78 0.30
N THR A 165 19.92 -2.92 0.72
CA THR A 165 19.33 -2.22 1.87
C THR A 165 18.69 -3.25 2.79
N ARG A 166 18.74 -2.96 4.08
CA ARG A 166 18.23 -3.83 5.14
C ARG A 166 17.31 -3.03 6.05
N VAL A 167 16.25 -3.67 6.48
CA VAL A 167 15.36 -3.15 7.52
C VAL A 167 15.08 -4.19 8.58
N ARG A 168 14.87 -3.76 9.82
CA ARG A 168 14.43 -4.61 10.92
C ARG A 168 12.95 -4.44 11.17
N VAL A 169 12.24 -5.57 11.31
CA VAL A 169 10.79 -5.60 11.55
C VAL A 169 10.46 -6.53 12.70
N ARG A 170 9.28 -6.35 13.29
CA ARG A 170 8.75 -7.22 14.34
C ARG A 170 7.47 -7.88 13.88
N VAL A 171 7.42 -9.20 13.90
CA VAL A 171 6.22 -9.97 13.62
C VAL A 171 5.47 -10.26 14.92
N LEU A 172 4.17 -10.01 14.90
CA LEU A 172 3.22 -10.25 15.98
C LEU A 172 2.18 -11.28 15.52
N THR A 173 1.81 -12.21 16.39
CA THR A 173 0.75 -13.22 16.12
C THR A 173 -0.50 -13.01 16.96
N GLU A 174 -0.40 -12.24 18.04
CA GLU A 174 -1.51 -11.80 18.87
C GLU A 174 -1.67 -10.29 18.70
N ASN A 175 -2.92 -9.82 18.65
CA ASN A 175 -3.18 -8.39 18.59
C ASN A 175 -2.81 -7.77 19.94
N PRO A 176 -1.89 -6.78 20.03
CA PRO A 176 -1.72 -6.08 21.28
C PRO A 176 -3.05 -5.38 21.62
N ALA A 177 -3.55 -5.66 22.83
CA ALA A 177 -4.78 -5.09 23.36
C ALA A 177 -4.68 -3.58 23.52
#